data_AF-A0A7Z2V504-F1
#
_entry.id   AF-A0A7Z2V504-F1
#
_cell.length_a   1.000
_cell.length_b   1.000
_cell.length_c   1.000
_cell.angle_alpha   90.00
_cell.angle_beta   90.00
_cell.angle_gamma   90.00
#
_symmetry.space_group_name_H-M   'P 1'
#
loop_
_entity.id
_entity.type
_entity.pdbx_description
1 polymer ?
#
loop_
_entity_poly.entity_id
_entity_poly.type
_entity_poly.pdbx_seq_one_letter_code
_entity_poly.pdbx_strand_id
1 'polypeptide(L)'
;MDRVFRWNLILKILERESKGNPLSCTLIHQRVTKEGADIHLRSIQRDMLDLKQMFPEVRCREEGNQTLWWVEKSLSRLAMTLTDALNLIMIMDHASRFGMAAQVERLSPLREYAQSLLKNSRPPEDISRIVTSNMNHTGFRGGLNS
;
A
#
# COMPACT_ATOMS: atom_id res chain seq x y z
N MET A 1 10.46 -11.73 -4.29
CA MET A 1 9.71 -10.45 -4.24
C MET A 1 8.59 -10.57 -3.23
N ASP A 2 8.43 -9.57 -2.36
CA ASP A 2 7.36 -9.52 -1.35
C ASP A 2 5.96 -9.45 -1.98
N ARG A 3 4.96 -10.09 -1.35
CA ARG A 3 3.58 -10.19 -1.87
C ARG A 3 2.92 -8.81 -1.95
N VAL A 4 3.16 -7.95 -0.97
CA VAL A 4 2.58 -6.62 -0.89
C VAL A 4 3.17 -5.71 -1.96
N PHE A 5 4.47 -5.80 -2.21
CA PHE A 5 5.11 -5.08 -3.32
C PHE A 5 4.52 -5.49 -4.67
N ARG A 6 4.34 -6.80 -4.88
CA ARG A 6 3.76 -7.33 -6.13
C ARG A 6 2.32 -6.88 -6.35
N TRP A 7 1.50 -6.90 -5.30
CA TRP A 7 0.12 -6.44 -5.36
C TRP A 7 0.04 -4.96 -5.73
N ASN A 8 0.87 -4.12 -5.11
CA ASN A 8 0.99 -2.71 -5.48
C ASN A 8 1.33 -2.53 -6.96
N LEU A 9 2.29 -3.30 -7.45
CA LEU A 9 2.71 -3.24 -8.85
C LEU A 9 1.57 -3.64 -9.81
N ILE A 10 0.88 -4.74 -9.52
CA ILE A 10 -0.28 -5.21 -10.31
C ILE A 10 -1.39 -4.14 -10.32
N LEU A 11 -1.72 -3.56 -9.17
CA LEU A 11 -2.74 -2.52 -9.06
C LEU A 11 -2.37 -1.27 -9.86
N LYS A 12 -1.11 -0.82 -9.81
CA LYS A 12 -0.62 0.30 -10.63
C LYS A 12 -0.73 0.02 -12.13
N ILE A 13 -0.40 -1.20 -12.56
CA ILE A 13 -0.54 -1.61 -13.97
C ILE A 13 -2.00 -1.56 -14.40
N LEU A 14 -2.90 -2.13 -13.58
CA LEU A 14 -4.34 -2.09 -13.84
C LEU A 14 -4.86 -0.66 -13.91
N GLU A 15 -4.55 0.20 -12.94
CA GLU A 15 -5.04 1.58 -12.92
C GLU A 15 -4.54 2.42 -14.11
N ARG A 16 -3.30 2.18 -14.55
CA ARG A 16 -2.69 2.89 -15.68
C ARG A 16 -3.27 2.43 -17.02
N GLU A 17 -3.44 1.13 -17.19
CA GLU A 17 -3.65 0.53 -18.52
C GLU A 17 -5.07 0.00 -18.74
N SER A 18 -5.84 -0.27 -17.67
CA SER A 18 -7.19 -0.81 -17.80
C SER A 18 -8.27 0.25 -18.05
N LYS A 19 -7.91 1.51 -18.28
CA LYS A 19 -8.85 2.61 -18.60
C LYS A 19 -9.47 2.40 -19.98
N GLY A 20 -10.49 1.53 -20.03
CA GLY A 20 -11.20 1.16 -21.24
C GLY A 20 -10.67 -0.10 -21.95
N ASN A 21 -9.57 -0.69 -21.49
CA ASN A 21 -9.01 -1.91 -22.08
C ASN A 21 -8.69 -2.99 -21.03
N PRO A 22 -9.57 -3.98 -20.82
CA PRO A 22 -9.34 -5.08 -19.90
C PRO A 22 -8.07 -5.90 -20.23
N LEU A 23 -7.31 -6.29 -19.21
CA LEU A 23 -6.02 -6.97 -19.36
C LEU A 23 -6.12 -8.46 -18.98
N SER A 24 -5.46 -9.34 -19.73
CA SER A 24 -5.34 -10.75 -19.35
C SER A 24 -4.21 -10.97 -18.32
N CYS A 25 -4.27 -12.05 -17.54
CA CYS A 25 -3.19 -12.42 -16.61
C CYS A 25 -1.84 -12.56 -17.30
N THR A 26 -1.82 -13.03 -18.55
CA THR A 26 -0.60 -13.15 -19.36
C THR A 26 0.03 -11.79 -19.65
N LEU A 27 -0.80 -10.80 -19.99
CA LEU A 27 -0.32 -9.44 -20.26
C LEU A 27 0.15 -8.76 -18.97
N ILE A 28 -0.59 -8.92 -17.87
CA ILE A 28 -0.18 -8.43 -16.54
C ILE A 28 1.17 -9.05 -16.15
N HIS A 29 1.34 -10.36 -16.32
CA HIS A 29 2.58 -11.08 -16.06
C HIS A 29 3.76 -10.53 -16.86
N GLN A 30 3.57 -10.28 -18.16
CA GLN A 30 4.60 -9.67 -19.00
C GLN A 30 5.00 -8.27 -18.49
N ARG A 31 4.03 -7.44 -18.07
CA ARG A 31 4.31 -6.09 -17.54
C ARG A 31 5.04 -6.14 -16.20
N VAL A 32 4.62 -7.03 -15.29
CA VAL A 32 5.29 -7.26 -14.01
C VAL A 32 6.73 -7.71 -14.22
N THR A 33 6.95 -8.66 -15.15
CA THR A 33 8.29 -9.15 -15.49
C THR A 33 9.17 -8.04 -16.08
N LYS A 34 8.60 -7.19 -16.93
CA LYS A 34 9.31 -6.04 -17.52
C LYS A 34 9.73 -5.01 -16.48
N GLU A 35 8.96 -4.83 -15.40
CA GLU A 35 9.34 -3.96 -14.28
C GLU A 35 10.33 -4.64 -13.29
N GLY A 36 10.95 -5.76 -13.69
CA GLY A 36 12.04 -6.41 -12.96
C GLY A 36 11.61 -7.50 -11.98
N ALA A 37 10.35 -7.93 -12.03
CA ALA A 37 9.81 -8.94 -11.15
C ALA A 37 9.73 -10.31 -11.83
N ASP A 38 10.71 -11.18 -11.59
CA ASP A 38 10.64 -12.58 -12.07
C ASP A 38 9.68 -13.41 -11.22
N ILE A 39 8.49 -13.66 -11.75
CA ILE A 39 7.37 -14.27 -11.03
C ILE A 39 6.62 -15.20 -11.97
N HIS A 40 6.20 -16.37 -11.47
CA HIS A 40 5.37 -17.26 -12.27
C HIS A 40 3.96 -16.69 -12.54
N LEU A 41 3.44 -16.92 -13.74
CA LEU A 41 2.07 -16.59 -14.14
C LEU A 41 1.01 -17.12 -13.15
N ARG A 42 1.23 -18.32 -12.59
CA ARG A 42 0.32 -18.92 -11.60
C ARG A 42 0.21 -18.11 -10.31
N SER A 43 1.30 -17.43 -9.92
CA SER A 43 1.28 -16.50 -8.78
C SER A 43 0.41 -15.29 -9.09
N ILE A 44 0.56 -14.70 -10.29
CA ILE A 44 -0.27 -13.58 -10.75
C ILE A 44 -1.76 -13.97 -10.76
N GLN A 45 -2.10 -15.15 -11.30
CA GLN A 45 -3.48 -15.63 -11.31
C GLN A 45 -4.08 -15.73 -9.90
N ARG A 46 -3.32 -16.30 -8.95
CA ARG A 46 -3.76 -16.38 -7.54
C ARG A 46 -3.89 -14.99 -6.91
N ASP A 47 -2.91 -14.12 -7.14
CA ASP A 47 -2.95 -12.75 -6.61
C ASP A 47 -4.14 -11.96 -7.17
N MET A 48 -4.51 -12.13 -8.45
CA MET A 48 -5.68 -11.48 -9.02
C MET A 48 -6.99 -11.91 -8.35
N LEU A 49 -7.10 -13.18 -7.96
CA LEU A 49 -8.24 -13.67 -7.18
C LEU A 49 -8.28 -13.04 -5.79
N ASP A 50 -7.13 -12.96 -5.12
CA ASP A 50 -7.01 -12.31 -3.80
C ASP A 50 -7.35 -10.81 -3.91
N LEU A 51 -6.81 -10.13 -4.93
CA LEU A 51 -7.05 -8.70 -5.20
C LEU A 51 -8.52 -8.42 -5.45
N LYS A 52 -9.24 -9.29 -6.18
CA LYS A 52 -10.69 -9.17 -6.37
C LYS A 52 -11.47 -9.25 -5.05
N GLN A 53 -11.02 -10.09 -4.12
CA GLN A 53 -11.68 -10.23 -2.82
C GLN A 53 -11.45 -9.02 -1.93
N MET A 54 -10.24 -8.44 -1.94
CA MET A 54 -9.91 -7.31 -1.09
C MET A 54 -10.35 -5.96 -1.67
N PHE A 55 -10.43 -5.87 -3.01
CA PHE A 55 -10.66 -4.62 -3.73
C PHE A 55 -11.88 -4.76 -4.63
N PRO A 56 -13.06 -4.32 -4.17
CA PRO A 56 -14.31 -4.40 -4.93
C PRO A 56 -14.27 -3.72 -6.30
N GLU A 57 -13.36 -2.77 -6.49
CA GLU A 57 -13.12 -2.04 -7.74
C GLU A 57 -12.40 -2.88 -8.80
N VAL A 58 -11.68 -3.93 -8.39
CA VAL A 58 -11.04 -4.88 -9.30
C VAL A 58 -12.10 -5.84 -9.82
N ARG A 59 -12.41 -5.70 -11.11
CA ARG A 59 -13.40 -6.49 -11.82
C ARG A 59 -12.73 -7.47 -12.76
N CYS A 60 -13.46 -8.53 -13.07
CA CYS A 60 -13.08 -9.47 -14.10
C CYS A 60 -14.28 -9.93 -14.92
N ARG A 61 -14.02 -10.34 -16.16
CA ARG A 61 -14.96 -11.05 -17.02
C ARG A 61 -14.24 -12.17 -17.74
N GLU A 62 -14.98 -13.21 -18.08
CA GLU A 62 -14.47 -14.23 -18.98
C GLU A 62 -14.74 -13.80 -20.43
N GLU A 63 -13.73 -13.93 -21.28
CA GLU A 63 -13.83 -13.69 -22.71
C GLU A 63 -13.15 -14.85 -23.44
N GLY A 64 -13.96 -15.74 -24.00
CA GLY A 64 -13.48 -16.99 -24.58
C GLY A 64 -12.79 -17.86 -23.54
N ASN A 65 -11.49 -18.12 -23.74
CA ASN A 65 -10.67 -18.96 -22.87
C ASN A 65 -9.77 -18.14 -21.91
N GLN A 66 -10.04 -16.84 -21.75
CA GLN A 66 -9.22 -15.97 -20.92
C GLN A 66 -10.08 -15.15 -19.96
N THR A 67 -9.57 -14.95 -18.75
CA THR A 67 -10.13 -13.98 -17.80
C THR A 67 -9.46 -12.62 -18.02
N LEU A 68 -10.27 -11.62 -18.32
CA LEU A 68 -9.85 -10.23 -18.44
C LEU A 68 -10.15 -9.46 -17.18
N TRP A 69 -9.26 -8.54 -16.84
CA TRP A 69 -9.22 -7.83 -15.56
C TRP A 69 -9.13 -6.33 -15.79
N TRP A 70 -9.90 -5.55 -15.03
CA TRP A 70 -9.84 -4.10 -15.07
C TRP A 70 -10.26 -3.50 -13.74
N VAL A 71 -9.97 -2.22 -13.59
CA VAL A 71 -10.42 -1.37 -12.48
C VAL A 71 -11.57 -0.51 -12.98
N GLU A 72 -12.74 -0.62 -12.34
CA GLU A 72 -13.97 0.07 -12.76
C GLU A 72 -13.99 1.56 -12.36
N LYS A 73 -13.37 1.90 -11.22
CA LYS A 73 -13.21 3.28 -10.72
C LYS A 73 -11.76 3.45 -10.32
N SER A 74 -11.17 4.62 -10.60
CA SER A 74 -9.77 4.89 -10.23
C SER A 74 -9.48 4.40 -8.82
N LEU A 75 -8.36 3.67 -8.66
CA LEU A 75 -7.90 3.17 -7.36
C LEU A 75 -7.45 4.32 -6.46
N SER A 76 -7.74 5.58 -6.77
CA SER A 76 -7.43 6.76 -5.98
C SER A 76 -8.07 6.75 -4.58
N ARG A 77 -9.04 5.86 -4.32
CA ARG A 77 -9.52 5.55 -2.95
C ARG A 77 -8.71 4.45 -2.24
N LEU A 78 -7.89 3.72 -2.98
CA LEU A 78 -7.21 2.49 -2.60
C LEU A 78 -5.68 2.64 -2.50
N ALA A 79 -5.12 3.54 -3.31
CA ALA A 79 -3.75 4.00 -3.19
C ALA A 79 -3.69 4.93 -1.97
N MET A 80 -3.46 4.33 -0.80
CA MET A 80 -3.11 5.07 0.40
C MET A 80 -1.93 5.98 0.06
N THR A 81 -2.14 7.29 0.14
CA THR A 81 -1.07 8.26 -0.13
C THR A 81 0.03 8.09 0.92
N LEU A 82 1.21 8.65 0.65
CA LEU A 82 2.29 8.62 1.64
C LEU A 82 1.86 9.26 2.97
N THR A 83 1.09 10.35 2.88
CA THR A 83 0.50 11.05 4.02
C THR A 83 -0.51 10.17 4.76
N ASP A 84 -1.38 9.47 4.04
CA ASP A 84 -2.36 8.57 4.65
C ASP A 84 -1.68 7.37 5.32
N ALA A 85 -0.61 6.83 4.72
CA ALA A 85 0.18 5.75 5.31
C ALA A 85 0.88 6.19 6.61
N LEU A 86 1.46 7.40 6.62
CA LEU A 86 2.04 8.00 7.82
C LEU A 86 1.00 8.22 8.91
N ASN A 87 -0.13 8.83 8.56
CA ASN A 87 -1.23 9.10 9.49
C ASN A 87 -1.77 7.80 10.10
N LEU A 88 -1.97 6.78 9.27
CA LEU A 88 -2.49 5.50 9.70
C LEU A 88 -1.54 4.80 10.68
N ILE A 89 -0.23 4.77 10.39
CA ILE A 89 0.76 4.19 11.30
C ILE A 89 0.81 4.95 12.62
N MET A 90 0.76 6.28 12.57
CA MET A 90 0.76 7.12 13.77
C MET A 90 -0.47 6.86 14.64
N ILE A 91 -1.66 6.80 14.04
CA ILE A 91 -2.91 6.49 14.74
C ILE A 91 -2.87 5.07 15.34
N MET A 92 -2.39 4.08 14.60
CA MET A 92 -2.29 2.70 15.08
C MET A 92 -1.27 2.53 16.21
N ASP A 93 -0.11 3.20 16.13
CA ASP A 93 0.89 3.18 17.20
C ASP A 93 0.34 3.83 18.47
N HIS A 94 -0.35 4.96 18.34
CA HIS A 94 -1.03 5.61 19.45
C HIS A 94 -2.13 4.70 20.04
N ALA A 95 -3.03 4.17 19.22
CA ALA A 95 -4.11 3.29 19.68
C ALA A 95 -3.58 2.05 20.41
N SER A 96 -2.48 1.46 19.94
CA SER A 96 -1.83 0.33 20.60
C SER A 96 -1.32 0.67 22.00
N ARG A 97 -0.79 1.88 22.20
CA ARG A 97 -0.29 2.36 23.50
C ARG A 97 -1.42 2.71 24.47
N PHE A 98 -2.60 3.06 23.96
CA PHE A 98 -3.79 3.40 24.74
C PHE A 98 -4.76 2.21 24.92
N GLY A 99 -4.24 0.98 24.92
CA GLY A 99 -5.01 -0.21 25.27
C GLY A 99 -5.83 -0.82 24.15
N MET A 100 -5.68 -0.36 22.90
CA MET A 100 -6.35 -0.94 21.72
C MET A 100 -5.44 -1.90 20.93
N ALA A 101 -4.45 -2.51 21.59
CA ALA A 101 -3.46 -3.36 20.93
C ALA A 101 -4.09 -4.53 20.16
N ALA A 102 -5.12 -5.17 20.72
CA ALA A 102 -5.82 -6.28 20.07
C ALA A 102 -6.56 -5.84 18.78
N GLN A 103 -7.12 -4.63 18.77
CA GLN A 103 -7.79 -4.05 17.60
C GLN A 103 -6.77 -3.67 16.53
N VAL A 104 -5.62 -3.11 16.93
CA VAL A 104 -4.52 -2.80 16.01
C VAL A 104 -3.93 -4.08 15.40
N GLU A 105 -3.84 -5.17 16.17
CA GLU A 105 -3.37 -6.46 15.69
C GLU A 105 -4.30 -7.08 14.65
N ARG A 106 -5.63 -6.90 14.80
CA ARG A 106 -6.62 -7.29 13.77
C ARG A 106 -6.47 -6.49 12.47
N LEU A 107 -5.84 -5.32 12.53
CA LEU A 107 -5.54 -4.46 11.39
C LEU A 107 -4.09 -4.60 10.91
N SER A 108 -3.36 -5.63 11.37
CA SER A 108 -1.96 -5.86 11.00
C SER A 108 -1.69 -5.88 9.50
N PRO A 109 -2.53 -6.46 8.61
CA PRO A 109 -2.25 -6.46 7.17
C PRO A 109 -2.27 -5.04 6.58
N LEU A 110 -3.14 -4.17 7.11
CA LEU A 110 -3.24 -2.78 6.70
C LEU A 110 -2.05 -1.96 7.22
N ARG A 111 -1.61 -2.24 8.45
CA ARG A 111 -0.40 -1.65 9.03
C ARG A 111 0.86 -2.03 8.24
N GLU A 112 0.98 -3.29 7.88
CA GLU A 112 2.10 -3.81 7.07
C GLU A 112 2.11 -3.19 5.67
N TYR A 113 0.93 -3.04 5.05
CA TYR A 113 0.78 -2.34 3.79
C TYR A 113 1.25 -0.88 3.87
N ALA A 114 0.79 -0.12 4.87
CA ALA A 114 1.25 1.24 5.11
C ALA A 114 2.77 1.31 5.31
N GLN A 115 3.34 0.42 6.12
CA GLN A 115 4.77 0.37 6.36
C GLN A 115 5.56 0.04 5.10
N SER A 116 5.05 -0.85 4.24
CA SER A 116 5.67 -1.18 2.96
C SER A 116 5.71 0.02 2.01
N LEU A 117 4.64 0.82 1.98
CA LEU A 117 4.59 2.05 1.18
C LEU A 117 5.66 3.05 1.65
N LEU A 118 5.84 3.23 2.97
CA LEU A 118 6.89 4.11 3.52
C LEU A 118 8.31 3.59 3.26
N LYS A 119 8.52 2.27 3.26
CA LYS A 119 9.84 1.68 2.95
C LYS A 119 10.21 1.85 1.48
N ASN A 120 9.25 1.72 0.58
CA ASN A 120 9.46 1.80 -0.87
C ASN A 120 9.52 3.24 -1.42
N SER A 121 9.19 4.24 -0.60
CA SER A 121 9.19 5.67 -0.96
C SER A 121 10.35 6.45 -0.35
N ARG A 122 11.27 5.78 0.36
CA ARG A 122 12.52 6.36 0.86
C ARG A 122 13.52 6.55 -0.30
N PRO A 123 13.96 7.78 -0.61
CA PRO A 123 15.32 7.99 -1.10
C PRO A 123 16.32 7.50 -0.03
N PRO A 124 17.59 7.20 -0.37
CA PRO A 124 18.58 6.65 0.57
C PRO A 124 18.95 7.56 1.75
N GLU A 125 18.34 8.72 1.92
CA GLU A 125 18.68 9.69 2.95
C GLU A 125 17.49 9.94 3.90
N ASP A 126 17.62 9.32 5.07
CA ASP A 126 17.53 10.02 6.36
C ASP A 126 16.19 10.67 6.74
N ILE A 127 15.13 9.86 6.88
CA ILE A 127 13.90 10.30 7.57
C ILE A 127 14.12 10.42 9.10
N SER A 128 15.25 9.94 9.63
CA SER A 128 15.63 10.08 11.05
C SER A 128 15.77 11.54 11.50
N ARG A 129 16.11 12.45 10.58
CA ARG A 129 16.27 13.89 10.89
C ARG A 129 14.97 14.67 11.01
N ILE A 130 13.84 14.16 10.51
CA ILE A 130 12.56 14.89 10.61
C ILE A 130 11.90 14.66 11.98
N VAL A 131 12.09 13.49 12.59
CA VAL A 131 11.45 13.13 13.86
C VAL A 131 12.09 13.81 15.07
N THR A 132 13.32 14.32 14.96
CA THR A 132 14.02 14.96 16.09
C THR A 132 13.76 16.46 16.26
N SER A 133 13.14 17.16 15.30
CA SER A 133 13.02 18.63 15.39
C SER A 133 11.79 19.14 16.16
N ASN A 134 10.80 18.30 16.48
CA ASN A 134 9.53 18.77 17.06
C ASN A 134 9.24 18.22 18.47
N MET A 135 10.20 17.55 19.12
CA MET A 135 10.01 16.98 20.47
C MET A 135 10.88 17.65 21.54
N ASN A 136 11.14 18.95 21.42
CA ASN A 136 11.72 19.76 22.51
C ASN A 136 10.87 21.01 22.76
N HIS A 137 9.63 20.84 23.25
CA HIS A 137 8.98 21.93 23.98
C HIS A 137 8.04 21.44 25.08
N THR A 138 8.63 20.81 26.10
CA THR A 138 8.07 20.85 27.46
C THR A 138 9.22 21.04 28.45
N GLY A 139 9.15 22.09 29.27
CA GLY A 139 9.94 22.17 30.50
C GLY A 139 10.52 23.54 30.86
N PHE A 140 9.75 24.31 31.63
CA PHE A 140 10.19 25.10 32.79
C PHE A 140 11.33 26.13 32.64
N ARG A 141 10.99 27.42 32.86
CA ARG A 141 11.87 28.30 33.65
C ARG A 141 11.06 29.40 34.35
N GLY A 142 10.92 29.24 35.66
CA GLY A 142 10.58 30.35 36.54
C GLY A 142 11.68 31.42 36.50
N GLY A 143 11.27 32.68 36.58
CA GLY A 143 12.15 33.83 36.67
C GLY A 143 11.50 34.87 37.58
N LEU A 144 12.03 34.97 38.80
CA LEU A 144 11.96 36.15 39.66
C LEU A 144 12.51 37.38 38.93
N ASN A 145 11.99 38.56 39.28
CA ASN A 145 12.53 39.94 39.21
C ASN A 145 11.34 40.89 38.97
N SER A 146 11.05 41.95 39.74
CA SER A 146 11.69 42.62 40.88
C SER A 146 10.62 43.41 41.64
#